data_AF-A0A252CCU8-F1
#
_entry.id   AF-A0A252CCU8-F1
#
_cell.length_a   1.000
_cell.length_b   1.000
_cell.length_c   1.000
_cell.angle_alpha   90.00
_cell.angle_beta   90.00
_cell.angle_gamma   90.00
#
_symmetry.space_group_name_H-M   'P 1'
#
loop_
_entity.id
_entity.type
_entity.pdbx_description
1 polymer ?
#
loop_
_entity_poly.entity_id
_entity_poly.type
_entity_poly.pdbx_seq_one_letter_code
_entity_poly.pdbx_strand_id
1 'polypeptide(L)'
;MVQENMKPFGTMAETEHTASKNHENTQDIKGELTYEDKVVQKIVGLALETVDGLLAVEGGFFSNLTGKLVNTDDVTSGVDVEVGKTQVAVDLKVITEYRKNVPEIYNRIKDVIRKEVANMTDLDVVEVNVTVTDIKTKEQQKDDEVTVQDRVVDAAQTTGKFTSKQVDKVKDKVDDMTPENGRVE
;
A
#
# COMPACT_ATOMS: atom_id res chain seq x y z
N MET A 1 14.54 46.43 -74.70
CA MET A 1 13.24 46.12 -75.35
C MET A 1 12.57 45.09 -74.48
N VAL A 2 11.44 45.26 -73.80
CA VAL A 2 10.33 46.25 -73.73
C VAL A 2 9.70 45.98 -72.32
N GLN A 3 9.47 46.99 -71.46
CA GLN A 3 8.21 47.75 -71.25
C GLN A 3 6.93 46.89 -71.23
N GLU A 4 5.90 47.07 -70.39
CA GLU A 4 5.59 47.89 -69.21
C GLU A 4 4.15 47.47 -68.78
N ASN A 5 3.60 48.12 -67.75
CA ASN A 5 2.18 48.20 -67.29
C ASN A 5 1.79 47.28 -66.11
N MET A 6 1.65 47.71 -64.86
CA MET A 6 1.11 48.92 -64.19
C MET A 6 -0.39 48.82 -63.77
N LYS A 7 -0.58 48.42 -62.48
CA LYS A 7 -1.47 48.99 -61.40
C LYS A 7 -3.02 48.95 -61.53
N PRO A 8 -3.83 49.35 -60.52
CA PRO A 8 -3.65 49.52 -59.05
C PRO A 8 -4.88 49.06 -58.17
N PHE A 9 -4.80 49.35 -56.85
CA PHE A 9 -5.87 49.63 -55.87
C PHE A 9 -6.55 48.49 -55.10
N GLY A 10 -6.51 48.64 -53.76
CA GLY A 10 -7.33 47.89 -52.80
C GLY A 10 -6.85 48.04 -51.35
N THR A 11 -6.88 49.26 -50.80
CA THR A 11 -6.78 49.53 -49.37
C THR A 11 -7.91 48.82 -48.62
N MET A 12 -7.62 47.92 -47.67
CA MET A 12 -8.52 47.63 -46.54
C MET A 12 -7.71 47.25 -45.29
N ALA A 13 -7.67 48.22 -44.37
CA ALA A 13 -7.64 48.14 -42.92
C ALA A 13 -6.97 46.93 -42.25
N GLU A 14 -5.81 47.23 -41.66
CA GLU A 14 -5.45 46.95 -40.27
C GLU A 14 -6.66 46.55 -39.39
N THR A 15 -6.64 45.34 -38.84
CA THR A 15 -7.30 45.05 -37.57
C THR A 15 -6.40 44.09 -36.82
N GLU A 16 -5.53 44.69 -36.01
CA GLU A 16 -4.88 44.03 -34.90
C GLU A 16 -5.97 43.45 -33.98
N HIS A 17 -6.15 42.14 -34.01
CA HIS A 17 -6.85 41.45 -32.93
C HIS A 17 -5.84 41.19 -31.81
N THR A 18 -5.51 42.26 -31.08
CA THR A 18 -4.98 42.17 -29.72
C THR A 18 -6.12 41.70 -28.81
N ALA A 19 -6.39 40.39 -28.84
CA ALA A 19 -7.22 39.76 -27.84
C ALA A 19 -6.43 39.69 -26.53
N SER A 20 -6.62 40.74 -25.72
CA SER A 20 -6.30 40.79 -24.30
C SER A 20 -6.75 39.49 -23.62
N LYS A 21 -5.81 38.57 -23.39
CA LYS A 21 -6.02 37.48 -22.44
C LYS A 21 -5.84 38.07 -21.05
N ASN A 22 -6.97 38.25 -20.38
CA ASN A 22 -7.06 38.54 -18.95
C ASN A 22 -6.00 37.72 -18.19
N HIS A 23 -5.03 38.41 -17.60
CA HIS A 23 -4.26 37.88 -16.48
C HIS A 23 -5.24 37.75 -15.32
N GLU A 24 -5.84 36.57 -15.15
CA GLU A 24 -6.42 36.20 -13.87
C GLU A 24 -5.28 36.17 -12.87
N ASN A 25 -5.26 37.15 -11.96
CA ASN A 25 -4.37 37.19 -10.80
C ASN A 25 -4.84 36.12 -9.81
N THR A 26 -4.67 34.85 -10.17
CA THR A 26 -4.74 33.75 -9.21
C THR A 26 -3.49 33.86 -8.35
N GLN A 27 -3.65 34.38 -7.14
CA GLN A 27 -2.61 34.29 -6.13
C GLN A 27 -2.37 32.79 -5.87
N ASP A 28 -1.29 32.25 -6.45
CA ASP A 28 -0.91 30.86 -6.23
C ASP A 28 -0.71 30.60 -4.74
N ILE A 29 -1.46 29.63 -4.22
CA ILE A 29 -1.31 29.17 -2.84
C ILE A 29 -0.01 28.37 -2.77
N LYS A 30 0.96 28.86 -2.00
CA LYS A 30 2.24 28.16 -1.76
C LYS A 30 2.04 27.02 -0.75
N GLY A 31 2.65 25.87 -1.01
CA GLY A 31 2.66 24.73 -0.11
C GLY A 31 3.71 23.70 -0.52
N GLU A 32 3.89 22.67 0.33
CA GLU A 32 4.73 21.50 0.07
C GLU A 32 3.89 20.25 0.28
N LEU A 33 4.01 19.29 -0.62
CA LEU A 33 3.39 17.96 -0.51
C LEU A 33 4.49 16.96 -0.19
N THR A 34 4.34 16.25 0.93
CA THR A 34 5.26 15.20 1.37
C THR A 34 4.49 13.92 1.66
N TYR A 35 5.12 12.77 1.44
CA TYR A 35 4.54 11.47 1.72
C TYR A 35 5.30 10.81 2.87
N GLU A 36 4.57 10.23 3.81
CA GLU A 36 5.13 9.35 4.83
C GLU A 36 5.56 8.03 4.19
N ASP A 37 6.65 7.44 4.68
CA ASP A 37 7.19 6.16 4.17
C ASP A 37 6.10 5.08 4.10
N LYS A 38 5.25 5.00 5.13
CA LYS A 38 4.14 4.03 5.21
C LYS A 38 3.14 4.14 4.06
N VAL A 39 2.94 5.34 3.51
CA VAL A 39 2.03 5.56 2.38
C VAL A 39 2.64 4.96 1.12
N VAL A 40 3.93 5.23 0.87
CA VAL A 40 4.65 4.70 -0.29
C VAL A 40 4.84 3.19 -0.17
N GLN A 41 5.15 2.70 1.03
CA GLN A 41 5.19 1.26 1.35
C GLN A 41 3.86 0.56 1.02
N LYS A 42 2.72 1.21 1.27
CA LYS A 42 1.40 0.68 0.92
C LYS A 42 1.19 0.60 -0.59
N ILE A 43 1.62 1.62 -1.34
CA ILE A 43 1.55 1.64 -2.81
C ILE A 43 2.41 0.50 -3.38
N VAL A 44 3.66 0.38 -2.93
CA VAL A 44 4.58 -0.70 -3.31
C VAL A 44 3.94 -2.06 -3.01
N GLY A 45 3.40 -2.22 -1.81
CA GLY A 45 2.70 -3.41 -1.37
C GLY A 45 1.59 -3.87 -2.31
N LEU A 46 0.67 -2.96 -2.63
CA LEU A 46 -0.44 -3.24 -3.54
C LEU A 46 0.05 -3.52 -4.96
N ALA A 47 1.09 -2.81 -5.40
CA ALA A 47 1.65 -2.99 -6.74
C ALA A 47 2.24 -4.41 -6.91
N LEU A 48 2.92 -4.92 -5.87
CA LEU A 48 3.54 -6.24 -5.86
C LEU A 48 2.55 -7.40 -6.02
N GLU A 49 1.28 -7.23 -5.62
CA GLU A 49 0.23 -8.26 -5.79
C GLU A 49 0.01 -8.64 -7.27
N THR A 50 0.38 -7.77 -8.19
CA THR A 50 0.20 -7.98 -9.64
C THR A 50 1.35 -8.74 -10.31
N VAL A 51 2.42 -9.05 -9.55
CA VAL A 51 3.63 -9.69 -10.08
C VAL A 51 3.46 -11.20 -10.10
N ASP A 52 3.35 -11.79 -11.30
CA ASP A 52 3.30 -13.25 -11.45
C ASP A 52 4.60 -13.90 -10.96
N GLY A 53 4.47 -14.98 -10.19
CA GLY A 53 5.59 -15.72 -9.61
C GLY A 53 6.15 -15.14 -8.31
N LEU A 54 5.69 -13.98 -7.86
CA LEU A 54 5.91 -13.51 -6.49
C LEU A 54 4.80 -14.09 -5.59
N LEU A 55 5.18 -14.91 -4.60
CA LEU A 55 4.20 -15.57 -3.73
C LEU A 55 3.92 -14.77 -2.47
N ALA A 56 4.98 -14.27 -1.82
CA ALA A 56 4.87 -13.50 -0.60
C ALA A 56 6.05 -12.55 -0.45
N VAL A 57 5.87 -11.62 0.48
CA VAL A 57 6.94 -10.84 1.08
C VAL A 57 7.17 -11.39 2.49
N GLU A 58 8.42 -11.40 2.95
CA GLU A 58 8.76 -11.82 4.32
C GLU A 58 7.92 -11.06 5.36
N GLY A 59 7.75 -11.60 6.57
CA GLY A 59 7.03 -10.92 7.65
C GLY A 59 5.51 -10.88 7.49
N GLY A 60 4.95 -11.53 6.46
CA GLY A 60 3.50 -11.59 6.25
C GLY A 60 2.90 -10.25 5.83
N PHE A 61 3.70 -9.41 5.15
CA PHE A 61 3.32 -8.05 4.76
C PHE A 61 1.96 -7.97 4.03
N PHE A 62 1.66 -8.89 3.10
CA PHE A 62 0.36 -8.92 2.41
C PHE A 62 -0.83 -9.18 3.35
N SER A 63 -0.66 -10.03 4.37
CA SER A 63 -1.68 -10.27 5.39
C SER A 63 -1.96 -9.01 6.21
N ASN A 64 -0.91 -8.26 6.55
CA ASN A 64 -1.03 -7.00 7.29
C ASN A 64 -1.74 -5.92 6.47
N LEU A 65 -1.45 -5.85 5.16
CA LEU A 65 -2.08 -4.90 4.24
C LEU A 65 -3.60 -5.11 4.12
N THR A 66 -4.06 -6.36 4.17
CA THR A 66 -5.49 -6.73 4.10
C THR A 66 -6.20 -6.66 5.47
N GLY A 67 -5.52 -6.20 6.52
CA GLY A 67 -6.09 -6.10 7.86
C GLY A 67 -6.24 -7.44 8.60
N LYS A 68 -5.70 -8.53 8.03
CA LYS A 68 -5.57 -9.82 8.70
C LYS A 68 -4.33 -9.76 9.61
N LEU A 69 -4.50 -9.12 10.77
CA LEU A 69 -3.42 -8.87 11.72
C LEU A 69 -2.76 -10.19 12.16
N VAL A 70 -1.50 -10.39 11.79
CA VAL A 70 -0.65 -11.45 12.35
C VAL A 70 0.05 -10.83 13.56
N ASN A 71 -0.18 -11.38 14.77
CA ASN A 71 0.50 -10.95 16.00
C ASN A 71 1.98 -11.35 15.95
N THR A 72 2.75 -10.60 15.19
CA THR A 72 4.19 -10.52 15.29
C THR A 72 4.50 -9.06 15.49
N ASP A 73 5.29 -8.73 16.51
CA ASP A 73 5.68 -7.36 16.88
C ASP A 73 6.47 -6.61 15.79
N ASP A 74 6.61 -7.23 14.62
CA ASP A 74 7.40 -6.82 13.45
C ASP A 74 6.53 -6.85 12.17
N VAL A 75 5.36 -6.22 12.23
CA VAL A 75 4.33 -6.18 11.18
C VAL A 75 4.74 -5.39 9.91
N THR A 76 5.92 -4.79 9.89
CA THR A 76 6.50 -4.08 8.73
C THR A 76 7.65 -4.84 8.06
N SER A 77 8.03 -5.99 8.60
CA SER A 77 9.12 -6.79 8.05
C SER A 77 8.85 -7.14 6.59
N GLY A 78 9.80 -6.88 5.70
CA GLY A 78 9.83 -7.39 4.32
C GLY A 78 9.66 -6.36 3.19
N VAL A 79 9.05 -5.20 3.46
CA VAL A 79 9.08 -4.03 2.55
C VAL A 79 9.61 -2.84 3.35
N ASP A 80 10.83 -2.43 3.06
CA ASP A 80 11.43 -1.22 3.60
C ASP A 80 11.48 -0.16 2.50
N VAL A 81 11.07 1.06 2.84
CA VAL A 81 10.98 2.17 1.89
C VAL A 81 11.53 3.42 2.55
N GLU A 82 12.44 4.06 1.85
CA GLU A 82 12.97 5.37 2.25
C GLU A 82 12.48 6.42 1.25
N VAL A 83 11.74 7.42 1.75
CA VAL A 83 11.19 8.51 0.93
C VAL A 83 11.98 9.79 1.14
N GLY A 84 12.59 10.28 0.06
CA GLY A 84 13.15 11.63 -0.03
C GLY A 84 12.13 12.63 -0.57
N LYS A 85 12.59 13.86 -0.86
CA LYS A 85 11.71 14.91 -1.41
C LYS A 85 11.16 14.60 -2.81
N THR A 86 11.96 13.93 -3.62
CA THR A 86 11.61 13.59 -5.01
C THR A 86 11.96 12.16 -5.38
N GLN A 87 12.62 11.42 -4.47
CA GLN A 87 13.22 10.13 -4.76
C GLN A 87 12.77 9.09 -3.74
N VAL A 88 12.72 7.83 -4.18
CA VAL A 88 12.36 6.69 -3.34
C VAL A 88 13.36 5.56 -3.56
N ALA A 89 13.81 4.94 -2.46
CA ALA A 89 14.53 3.68 -2.46
C ALA A 89 13.65 2.58 -1.83
N VAL A 90 13.72 1.36 -2.37
CA VAL A 90 12.91 0.23 -1.93
C VAL A 90 13.77 -1.01 -1.74
N ASP A 91 13.68 -1.61 -0.55
CA ASP A 91 14.31 -2.87 -0.20
C ASP A 91 13.25 -3.94 0.10
N LEU A 92 13.34 -5.06 -0.60
CA LEU A 92 12.35 -6.13 -0.52
C LEU A 92 12.98 -7.46 -0.12
N LYS A 93 12.29 -8.20 0.74
CA LYS A 93 12.58 -9.59 1.04
C LYS A 93 11.42 -10.48 0.60
N VAL A 94 11.64 -11.34 -0.38
CA VAL A 94 10.55 -12.00 -1.12
C VAL A 94 10.66 -13.52 -1.14
N ILE A 95 9.50 -14.17 -1.22
CA ILE A 95 9.34 -15.59 -1.48
C ILE A 95 8.80 -15.77 -2.91
N THR A 96 9.51 -16.54 -3.73
CA THR A 96 9.18 -16.72 -5.16
C THR A 96 8.63 -18.11 -5.46
N GLU A 97 7.90 -18.23 -6.57
CA GLU A 97 7.28 -19.49 -6.99
C GLU A 97 8.31 -20.45 -7.61
N TYR A 98 8.27 -21.70 -7.17
CA TYR A 98 9.09 -22.78 -7.71
C TYR A 98 8.90 -22.92 -9.22
N ARG A 99 10.00 -23.09 -9.95
CA ARG A 99 10.08 -23.18 -11.43
C ARG A 99 9.75 -21.89 -12.20
N LYS A 100 9.64 -20.73 -11.55
CA LYS A 100 9.61 -19.43 -12.23
C LYS A 100 11.02 -18.84 -12.39
N ASN A 101 11.17 -17.93 -13.34
CA ASN A 101 12.42 -17.23 -13.61
C ASN A 101 12.56 -16.03 -12.64
N VAL A 102 13.43 -16.17 -11.65
CA VAL A 102 13.65 -15.12 -10.62
C VAL A 102 14.15 -13.79 -11.21
N PRO A 103 15.13 -13.76 -12.14
CA PRO A 103 15.50 -12.51 -12.83
C PRO A 103 14.34 -11.81 -13.55
N GLU A 104 13.43 -12.56 -14.17
CA GLU A 104 12.24 -12.01 -14.83
C GLU A 104 11.26 -11.42 -13.81
N ILE A 105 11.01 -12.13 -12.70
CA ILE A 105 10.22 -11.62 -11.58
C ILE A 105 10.84 -10.31 -11.05
N TYR A 106 12.16 -10.26 -10.85
CA TYR A 106 12.85 -9.06 -10.39
C TYR A 106 12.66 -7.87 -11.34
N ASN A 107 12.79 -8.07 -12.65
CA ASN A 107 12.54 -7.01 -13.62
C ASN A 107 11.08 -6.55 -13.57
N ARG A 108 10.13 -7.48 -13.42
CA ARG A 108 8.72 -7.14 -13.30
C ARG A 108 8.42 -6.34 -12.03
N ILE A 109 9.03 -6.69 -10.91
CA ILE A 109 8.95 -5.94 -9.65
C ILE A 109 9.39 -4.49 -9.87
N LYS A 110 10.57 -4.27 -10.47
CA LYS A 110 11.08 -2.92 -10.75
C LYS A 110 10.12 -2.10 -11.61
N ASP A 111 9.63 -2.68 -12.71
CA ASP A 111 8.75 -1.99 -13.65
C ASP A 111 7.44 -1.58 -12.98
N VAL A 112 6.85 -2.48 -12.21
CA VAL A 112 5.57 -2.26 -11.52
C VAL A 112 5.73 -1.23 -10.41
N ILE A 113 6.75 -1.33 -9.56
CA ILE A 113 7.00 -0.36 -8.48
C ILE A 113 7.25 1.02 -9.05
N ARG A 114 8.16 1.14 -10.03
CA ARG A 114 8.48 2.42 -10.66
C ARG A 114 7.22 3.07 -11.23
N LYS A 115 6.40 2.30 -11.93
CA LYS A 115 5.18 2.78 -12.56
C LYS A 115 4.17 3.27 -11.53
N GLU A 116 3.84 2.45 -10.53
CA GLU A 116 2.76 2.76 -9.59
C GLU A 116 3.14 3.91 -8.64
N VAL A 117 4.40 3.96 -8.16
CA VAL A 117 4.87 5.08 -7.34
C VAL A 117 4.84 6.38 -8.14
N ALA A 118 5.45 6.42 -9.33
CA ALA A 118 5.48 7.63 -10.15
C ALA A 118 4.07 8.12 -10.52
N ASN A 119 3.16 7.21 -10.89
CA ASN A 119 1.79 7.57 -11.27
C ASN A 119 0.96 8.18 -10.12
N MET A 120 1.26 7.82 -8.87
CA MET A 120 0.45 8.22 -7.71
C MET A 120 1.05 9.38 -6.92
N THR A 121 2.38 9.54 -6.96
CA THR A 121 3.09 10.47 -6.07
C THR A 121 4.03 11.43 -6.78
N ASP A 122 4.21 11.30 -8.10
CA ASP A 122 5.22 12.03 -8.88
C ASP A 122 6.66 11.86 -8.34
N LEU A 123 6.93 10.82 -7.55
CA LEU A 123 8.26 10.50 -7.03
C LEU A 123 9.01 9.55 -7.98
N ASP A 124 10.33 9.72 -8.06
CA ASP A 124 11.22 8.88 -8.85
C ASP A 124 11.79 7.73 -8.00
N VAL A 125 11.49 6.49 -8.38
CA VAL A 125 12.14 5.32 -7.76
C VAL A 125 13.54 5.17 -8.35
N VAL A 126 14.56 5.41 -7.51
CA VAL A 126 15.97 5.40 -7.93
C VAL A 126 16.63 4.05 -7.72
N GLU A 127 16.19 3.30 -6.72
CA GLU A 127 16.78 2.02 -6.34
C GLU A 127 15.71 1.02 -5.90
N VAL A 128 15.88 -0.24 -6.34
CA VAL A 128 15.03 -1.37 -5.95
C VAL A 128 15.92 -2.59 -5.75
N ASN A 129 16.10 -2.96 -4.48
CA ASN A 129 16.84 -4.12 -4.06
C ASN A 129 15.88 -5.25 -3.68
N VAL A 130 16.17 -6.46 -4.14
CA VAL A 130 15.36 -7.63 -3.86
C VAL A 130 16.23 -8.77 -3.36
N THR A 131 15.96 -9.22 -2.15
CA THR A 131 16.53 -10.43 -1.56
C THR A 131 15.50 -11.55 -1.65
N VAL A 132 15.83 -12.65 -2.34
CA VAL A 132 14.98 -13.84 -2.36
C VAL A 132 15.30 -14.69 -1.13
N THR A 133 14.35 -14.78 -0.20
CA THR A 133 14.54 -15.48 1.08
C THR A 133 14.10 -16.93 1.02
N ASP A 134 13.15 -17.26 0.14
CA ASP A 134 12.68 -18.63 -0.06
C ASP A 134 12.09 -18.88 -1.47
N ILE A 135 11.97 -20.15 -1.85
CA ILE A 135 11.32 -20.62 -3.07
C ILE A 135 10.33 -21.72 -2.71
N LYS A 136 9.04 -21.49 -2.99
CA LYS A 136 7.96 -22.42 -2.61
C LYS A 136 6.98 -22.68 -3.75
N THR A 137 6.19 -23.74 -3.65
CA THR A 137 4.99 -23.88 -4.49
C THR A 137 3.84 -23.04 -3.96
N LYS A 138 2.84 -22.79 -4.80
CA LYS A 138 1.61 -22.08 -4.39
C LYS A 138 0.86 -22.82 -3.28
N GLU A 139 0.88 -24.14 -3.28
CA GLU A 139 0.26 -24.97 -2.24
C GLU A 139 0.98 -24.79 -0.91
N GLN A 140 2.31 -24.87 -0.89
CA GLN A 140 3.10 -24.69 0.34
C GLN A 140 2.86 -23.32 0.97
N GLN A 141 2.76 -22.26 0.17
CA GLN A 141 2.48 -20.92 0.69
C GLN A 141 1.04 -20.75 1.20
N LYS A 142 0.06 -21.42 0.59
CA LYS A 142 -1.31 -21.45 1.13
C LYS A 142 -1.38 -22.18 2.47
N ASP A 143 -0.67 -23.31 2.59
CA ASP A 143 -0.64 -24.09 3.83
C ASP A 143 0.01 -23.31 4.98
N ASP A 144 1.07 -22.55 4.70
CA ASP A 144 1.67 -21.63 5.66
C ASP A 144 0.67 -20.56 6.14
N GLU A 145 -0.13 -19.99 5.22
CA GLU A 145 -1.12 -18.95 5.53
C GLU A 145 -2.32 -19.50 6.34
N VAL A 146 -2.73 -20.75 6.11
CA VAL A 146 -3.80 -21.40 6.89
C VAL A 146 -3.31 -21.77 8.29
N THR A 147 -2.09 -22.29 8.42
CA THR A 147 -1.52 -22.69 9.72
C THR A 147 -1.44 -21.51 10.69
N VAL A 148 -1.12 -20.31 10.21
CA VAL A 148 -1.11 -19.11 11.08
C VAL A 148 -2.51 -18.69 11.52
N GLN A 149 -3.53 -18.87 10.67
CA GLN A 149 -4.92 -18.56 11.00
C GLN A 149 -5.49 -19.51 12.07
N ASP A 150 -5.18 -20.81 11.99
CA ASP A 150 -5.65 -21.78 12.98
C ASP A 150 -5.05 -21.50 14.37
N ARG A 151 -3.76 -21.15 14.44
CA ARG A 151 -3.09 -20.83 15.72
C ARG A 151 -3.68 -19.60 16.41
N VAL A 152 -4.09 -18.57 15.67
CA VAL A 152 -4.72 -17.38 16.28
C VAL A 152 -6.13 -17.68 16.78
N VAL A 153 -6.89 -18.53 16.09
CA VAL A 153 -8.23 -18.95 16.54
C VAL A 153 -8.14 -19.75 17.84
N ASP A 154 -7.20 -20.68 17.94
CA ASP A 154 -6.98 -21.49 19.15
C ASP A 154 -6.58 -20.63 20.36
N ALA A 155 -5.70 -19.63 20.17
CA ALA A 155 -5.30 -18.70 21.22
C ALA A 155 -6.47 -17.83 21.72
N ALA A 156 -7.34 -17.36 20.82
CA ALA A 156 -8.53 -16.59 21.18
C ALA A 156 -9.55 -17.46 21.95
N GLN A 157 -9.79 -18.69 21.49
CA GLN A 157 -10.73 -19.60 22.15
C GLN A 157 -10.27 -20.02 23.55
N THR A 158 -8.98 -20.25 23.75
CA THR A 158 -8.42 -20.65 25.05
C THR A 158 -8.53 -19.53 26.08
N THR A 159 -8.25 -18.28 25.70
CA THR A 159 -8.41 -17.10 26.56
C THR A 159 -9.89 -16.86 26.91
N GLY A 160 -10.80 -16.92 25.92
CA GLY A 160 -12.23 -16.73 26.14
C GLY A 160 -12.88 -17.82 27.02
N LYS A 161 -12.40 -19.08 26.91
CA LYS A 161 -12.86 -20.18 27.78
C LYS A 161 -12.32 -20.07 29.21
N PHE A 162 -11.22 -19.35 29.44
CA PHE A 162 -10.65 -19.19 30.78
C PHE A 162 -11.32 -18.06 31.55
N THR A 163 -11.69 -16.97 30.86
CA THR A 163 -12.45 -15.86 31.46
C THR A 163 -13.86 -16.29 31.82
N SER A 164 -14.58 -17.02 30.94
CA SER A 164 -15.92 -17.54 31.23
C SER A 164 -15.96 -18.44 32.46
N LYS A 165 -15.04 -19.42 32.54
CA LYS A 165 -14.96 -20.34 33.70
C LYS A 165 -14.66 -19.66 35.03
N GLN A 166 -13.99 -18.50 35.02
CA GLN A 166 -13.72 -17.75 36.26
C GLN A 166 -14.90 -16.85 36.64
N VAL A 167 -15.56 -16.20 35.68
CA VAL A 167 -16.74 -15.36 35.96
C VAL A 167 -17.94 -16.20 36.39
N ASP A 168 -18.15 -17.38 35.80
CA ASP A 168 -19.24 -18.28 36.18
C ASP A 168 -19.03 -18.80 37.62
N LYS A 169 -17.79 -19.21 37.98
CA LYS A 169 -17.46 -19.62 39.35
C LYS A 169 -17.60 -18.51 40.39
N VAL A 170 -17.33 -17.26 40.00
CA VAL A 170 -17.51 -16.11 40.89
C VAL A 170 -18.99 -15.77 41.02
N LYS A 171 -19.77 -15.84 39.93
CA LYS A 171 -21.21 -15.61 39.95
C LYS A 171 -21.93 -16.65 40.81
N ASP A 172 -21.59 -17.93 40.67
CA ASP A 172 -22.12 -19.00 41.53
C ASP A 172 -21.78 -18.78 43.02
N LYS A 173 -20.57 -18.29 43.34
CA LYS A 173 -20.18 -17.97 44.72
C LYS A 173 -20.82 -16.70 45.28
N VAL A 174 -21.16 -15.74 44.43
CA VAL A 174 -21.81 -14.48 44.84
C VAL A 174 -23.31 -14.70 45.08
N ASP A 175 -23.96 -15.56 44.28
CA ASP A 175 -25.35 -15.97 44.49
C ASP A 175 -25.53 -16.73 45.81
N ASP A 176 -24.53 -17.54 46.20
CA ASP A 176 -24.50 -18.30 47.46
C ASP A 176 -24.23 -17.42 48.71
N MET A 177 -23.77 -16.17 48.53
CA MET A 177 -23.45 -15.25 49.63
C MET A 177 -24.49 -14.14 49.86
N THR A 178 -25.56 -14.06 49.09
CA THR A 178 -26.69 -13.17 49.41
C THR A 178 -27.59 -13.79 50.49
N PRO A 179 -27.66 -13.23 51.71
CA PRO A 179 -28.63 -13.69 52.69
C PRO A 179 -30.03 -13.31 52.20
N GLU A 180 -30.88 -14.30 51.95
CA GLU A 180 -32.33 -14.12 51.96
C GLU A 180 -32.71 -13.55 53.33
N ASN A 181 -33.00 -12.26 53.41
CA ASN A 181 -33.74 -11.77 54.56
C ASN A 181 -34.74 -10.70 54.15
N GLY A 182 -36.02 -11.06 54.27
CA GLY A 182 -37.09 -10.12 54.50
C GLY A 182 -38.33 -10.33 53.66
N ARG A 183 -39.17 -11.30 54.04
CA ARG A 183 -40.60 -11.08 54.20
C ARG A 183 -41.27 -12.24 54.98
N VAL A 184 -41.41 -12.05 56.28
CA VAL A 184 -42.52 -12.60 57.06
C VAL A 184 -43.32 -11.41 57.62
N GLU A 185 -44.65 -11.60 57.63
CA GLU A 185 -45.78 -10.67 57.78
C GLU A 185 -45.60 -9.38 58.61
#